data_AF-A0A6A5U463-F1
#
_entry.id   AF-A0A6A5U463-F1
#
_cell.length_a   1.000
_cell.length_b   1.000
_cell.length_c   1.000
_cell.angle_alpha   90.00
_cell.angle_beta   90.00
_cell.angle_gamma   90.00
#
_symmetry.space_group_name_H-M   'P 1'
#
loop_
_entity.id
_entity.type
_entity.pdbx_description
1 polymer ?
#
loop_
_entity_poly.entity_id
_entity_poly.type
_entity_poly.pdbx_seq_one_letter_code
_entity_poly.pdbx_strand_id
1 'polypeptide(L)'
;MTVNKAQKFMGINCKDCSLCENVGLDDKLRLKTLKAYMDNVPDYKSWWDSEKIACSASRGPKHWESQQCAFFQWTSGRTLETHLVKAKMQELININCFICGSAPTEDADTTHGALTINYVTEAHKCRDGKSGVCIS
;
A
#
# COMPACT_ATOMS: atom_id res chain seq x y z
N MET A 1 3.02 13.47 -38.23
CA MET A 1 2.62 12.18 -37.65
C MET A 1 2.93 12.24 -36.16
N THR A 2 1.92 12.46 -35.34
CA THR A 2 2.06 12.64 -33.89
C THR A 2 2.20 11.25 -33.26
N VAL A 3 3.33 10.98 -32.60
CA VAL A 3 3.53 9.74 -31.85
C VAL A 3 2.60 9.78 -30.64
N ASN A 4 1.52 8.99 -30.67
CA ASN A 4 0.72 8.70 -29.49
C ASN A 4 1.66 8.03 -28.47
N LYS A 5 2.05 8.77 -27.42
CA LYS A 5 2.62 8.16 -26.21
C LYS A 5 1.55 7.19 -25.71
N ALA A 6 1.77 5.89 -25.88
CA ALA A 6 0.98 4.89 -25.19
C ALA A 6 1.07 5.21 -23.69
N GLN A 7 -0.01 5.74 -23.12
CA GLN A 7 -0.14 5.89 -21.68
C GLN A 7 0.00 4.47 -21.14
N LYS A 8 1.12 4.22 -20.46
CA LYS A 8 1.43 2.89 -19.94
C LYS A 8 0.50 2.68 -18.74
N PHE A 9 -0.68 2.14 -19.02
CA PHE A 9 -1.60 1.61 -18.03
C PHE A 9 -0.81 0.66 -17.14
N MET A 10 -0.59 1.05 -15.90
CA MET A 10 0.01 0.15 -14.91
C MET A 10 -1.18 -0.51 -14.22
N GLY A 11 -1.53 -1.71 -14.68
CA GLY A 11 -2.51 -2.54 -13.98
C GLY A 11 -1.96 -3.03 -12.63
N ILE A 12 -2.69 -3.94 -12.01
CA ILE A 12 -2.24 -4.58 -10.78
C ILE A 12 -0.82 -5.14 -10.93
N ASN A 13 0.06 -4.85 -9.97
CA ASN A 13 1.46 -5.24 -10.06
C ASN A 13 2.13 -5.33 -8.68
N CYS A 14 3.22 -6.08 -8.60
CA CYS A 14 4.09 -6.14 -7.42
C CYS A 14 5.31 -5.22 -7.55
N LYS A 15 5.25 -4.24 -8.44
CA LYS A 15 6.37 -3.33 -8.70
C LYS A 15 6.22 -2.12 -7.82
N ASP A 16 6.98 -2.11 -6.75
CA ASP A 16 7.21 -0.91 -5.95
C ASP A 16 8.53 -1.06 -5.22
N CYS A 17 9.31 0.03 -5.16
CA CYS A 17 10.63 0.21 -4.54
C CYS A 17 11.62 -0.98 -4.58
N SER A 18 12.87 -0.76 -5.02
CA SER A 18 13.95 -1.79 -4.97
C SER A 18 14.21 -2.36 -3.56
N LEU A 19 13.74 -1.67 -2.51
CA LEU A 19 13.74 -2.21 -1.15
C LEU A 19 12.83 -3.44 -1.01
N CYS A 20 11.68 -3.47 -1.67
CA CYS A 20 10.73 -4.58 -1.60
C CYS A 20 11.25 -5.91 -2.17
N GLU A 21 12.37 -5.89 -2.90
CA GLU A 21 13.06 -7.08 -3.39
C GLU A 21 14.18 -7.55 -2.45
N ASN A 22 14.66 -6.68 -1.53
CA ASN A 22 15.92 -6.88 -0.78
C ASN A 22 15.80 -6.74 0.75
N VAL A 23 14.69 -6.23 1.30
CA VAL A 23 14.49 -6.27 2.76
C VAL A 23 14.01 -7.68 3.13
N GLY A 24 14.95 -8.49 3.59
CA GLY A 24 14.71 -9.89 3.91
C GLY A 24 13.51 -10.11 4.82
N LEU A 25 12.65 -11.05 4.41
CA LEU A 25 11.85 -12.04 5.16
C LEU A 25 11.41 -11.75 6.62
N ASP A 26 11.34 -10.51 7.08
CA ASP A 26 10.62 -10.21 8.32
C ASP A 26 9.15 -10.49 8.02
N ASP A 27 8.61 -11.54 8.64
CA ASP A 27 7.23 -11.98 8.46
C ASP A 27 6.22 -10.85 8.78
N LYS A 28 6.64 -9.83 9.56
CA LYS A 28 5.85 -8.63 9.82
C LYS A 28 5.66 -7.77 8.58
N LEU A 29 6.60 -7.75 7.65
CA LEU A 29 6.58 -6.94 6.42
C LEU A 29 5.88 -7.67 5.25
N ARG A 30 5.18 -8.76 5.54
CA ARG A 30 4.39 -9.46 4.52
C ARG A 30 3.04 -8.76 4.32
N LEU A 31 2.65 -8.63 3.06
CA LEU A 31 1.34 -8.12 2.67
C LEU A 31 0.19 -8.87 3.37
N LYS A 32 0.33 -10.18 3.55
CA LYS A 32 -0.64 -11.01 4.30
C LYS A 32 -0.80 -10.57 5.76
N THR A 33 0.30 -10.19 6.41
CA THR A 33 0.27 -9.69 7.79
C THR A 33 -0.45 -8.35 7.86
N LEU A 34 -0.16 -7.45 6.93
CA LEU A 34 -0.84 -6.15 6.83
C LEU A 34 -2.34 -6.32 6.55
N LYS A 35 -2.71 -7.26 5.66
CA LYS A 35 -4.11 -7.59 5.39
C LYS A 35 -4.82 -8.14 6.63
N ALA A 36 -4.19 -9.01 7.41
CA ALA A 36 -4.79 -9.54 8.63
C ALA A 36 -5.15 -8.43 9.64
N TYR A 37 -4.35 -7.36 9.74
CA TYR A 37 -4.73 -6.17 10.51
C TYR A 37 -5.93 -5.46 9.90
N MET A 38 -5.91 -5.25 8.58
CA MET A 38 -7.01 -4.57 7.87
C MET A 38 -8.34 -5.32 7.93
N ASP A 39 -8.33 -6.64 7.98
CA ASP A 39 -9.55 -7.46 8.06
C ASP A 39 -10.36 -7.18 9.34
N ASN A 40 -9.72 -6.64 10.39
CA ASN A 40 -10.36 -6.22 11.65
C ASN A 40 -10.87 -4.77 11.64
N VAL A 41 -10.65 -4.01 10.58
CA VAL A 41 -11.10 -2.61 10.46
C VAL A 41 -12.54 -2.57 9.90
N PRO A 42 -13.45 -1.75 10.46
CA PRO A 42 -14.80 -1.61 9.90
C PRO A 42 -14.79 -1.14 8.45
N ASP A 43 -15.63 -1.74 7.62
CA ASP A 43 -15.66 -1.52 6.17
C ASP A 43 -15.96 -0.08 5.74
N TYR A 44 -16.74 0.64 6.55
CA TYR A 44 -17.20 2.00 6.28
C TYR A 44 -16.19 3.09 6.63
N LYS A 45 -15.02 2.75 7.21
CA LYS A 45 -13.99 3.76 7.48
C LYS A 45 -13.45 4.28 6.17
N SER A 46 -13.38 5.61 6.04
CA SER A 46 -12.92 6.31 4.85
C SER A 46 -11.51 6.85 5.05
N TRP A 47 -10.73 6.86 3.97
CA TRP A 47 -9.32 7.25 3.95
C TRP A 47 -9.06 8.23 2.82
N TRP A 48 -8.28 9.26 3.09
CA TRP A 48 -7.88 10.26 2.10
C TRP A 48 -6.74 9.76 1.20
N ASP A 49 -6.55 10.48 0.09
CA ASP A 49 -5.35 10.34 -0.72
C ASP A 49 -4.09 10.53 0.12
N SER A 50 -3.10 9.65 -0.09
CA SER A 50 -1.81 9.64 0.60
C SER A 50 -1.87 9.40 2.12
N GLU A 51 -3.05 9.27 2.72
CA GLU A 51 -3.23 8.91 4.13
C GLU A 51 -2.70 7.50 4.38
N LYS A 52 -1.95 7.32 5.47
CA LYS A 52 -1.46 6.00 5.86
C LYS A 52 -2.59 5.24 6.53
N ILE A 53 -2.99 4.13 5.92
CA ILE A 53 -4.14 3.32 6.34
C ILE A 53 -3.69 2.28 7.37
N ALA A 54 -2.69 1.49 7.00
CA ALA A 54 -2.03 0.53 7.87
C ALA A 54 -0.56 0.46 7.52
N CYS A 55 0.28 0.32 8.52
CA CYS A 55 1.72 0.20 8.36
C CYS A 55 2.26 -0.98 9.15
N SER A 56 3.26 -1.67 8.63
CA SER A 56 4.06 -2.61 9.37
C SER A 56 5.46 -2.05 9.56
N ALA A 57 5.91 -2.01 10.80
CA ALA A 57 7.21 -1.47 11.14
C ALA A 57 8.32 -2.43 10.73
N SER A 58 9.32 -1.91 10.02
CA SER A 58 10.58 -2.58 9.77
C SER A 58 11.64 -1.97 10.67
N ARG A 59 12.23 -2.78 11.56
CA ARG A 59 13.45 -2.36 12.26
C ARG A 59 14.65 -2.75 11.41
N GLY A 60 15.11 -1.81 10.58
CA GLY A 60 16.40 -1.97 9.92
C GLY A 60 17.56 -1.98 10.95
N PRO A 61 18.71 -2.60 10.62
CA PRO A 61 19.86 -2.72 11.53
C PRO A 61 20.56 -1.38 11.88
N LYS A 62 20.12 -0.24 11.31
CA LYS A 62 20.70 1.08 11.55
C LYS A 62 19.63 2.18 11.50
N HIS A 63 18.90 2.40 12.60
CA HIS A 63 18.10 3.61 12.92
C HIS A 63 17.18 4.25 11.84
N TRP A 64 17.00 3.64 10.68
CA TRP A 64 16.07 4.08 9.65
C TRP A 64 14.75 3.40 9.93
N GLU A 65 13.86 4.14 10.61
CA GLU A 65 12.49 3.71 10.83
C GLU A 65 11.72 3.78 9.52
N SER A 66 11.90 2.77 8.69
CA SER A 66 11.05 2.55 7.52
C SER A 66 9.86 1.71 7.93
N GLN A 67 8.69 2.02 7.37
CA GLN A 67 7.52 1.18 7.53
C GLN A 67 6.97 0.86 6.16
N GLN A 68 6.53 -0.38 5.98
CA GLN A 68 5.73 -0.77 4.83
C GLN A 68 4.30 -0.31 5.11
N CYS A 69 3.75 0.57 4.28
CA CYS A 69 2.43 1.13 4.50
C CYS A 69 1.52 0.92 3.30
N ALA A 70 0.23 0.71 3.58
CA ALA A 70 -0.87 0.83 2.65
C ALA A 70 -1.42 2.25 2.67
N PHE A 71 -1.65 2.82 1.49
CA PHE A 71 -2.26 4.14 1.30
C PHE A 71 -2.88 4.23 -0.09
N PHE A 72 -3.91 5.06 -0.23
CA PHE A 72 -4.42 5.39 -1.55
C PHE A 72 -3.56 6.46 -2.23
N GLN A 73 -3.51 6.43 -3.56
CA GLN A 73 -2.87 7.46 -4.37
C GLN A 73 -3.70 7.78 -5.60
N TRP A 74 -3.59 9.01 -6.06
CA TRP A 74 -4.21 9.51 -7.29
C TRP A 74 -5.74 9.36 -7.29
N THR A 75 -6.38 9.48 -6.12
CA THR A 75 -7.85 9.32 -5.99
C THR A 75 -8.64 10.54 -6.48
N SER A 76 -7.98 11.53 -7.06
CA SER A 76 -8.57 12.81 -7.49
C SER A 76 -9.30 13.57 -6.38
N GLY A 77 -8.79 13.49 -5.14
CA GLY A 77 -9.34 14.21 -3.99
C GLY A 77 -10.54 13.54 -3.33
N ARG A 78 -10.82 12.29 -3.67
CA ARG A 78 -11.89 11.49 -3.04
C ARG A 78 -11.34 10.68 -1.88
N THR A 79 -12.20 10.46 -0.89
CA THR A 79 -11.99 9.42 0.11
C THR A 79 -12.48 8.08 -0.41
N LEU A 80 -11.79 7.01 -0.02
CA LEU A 80 -12.18 5.63 -0.35
C LEU A 80 -12.28 4.79 0.92
N GLU A 81 -13.16 3.80 0.91
CA GLU A 81 -13.50 3.04 2.11
C GLU A 81 -12.64 1.79 2.34
N THR A 82 -12.59 1.34 3.59
CA THR A 82 -11.83 0.17 4.03
C THR A 82 -12.19 -1.11 3.28
N HIS A 83 -13.46 -1.31 2.88
CA HIS A 83 -13.85 -2.50 2.11
C HIS A 83 -13.03 -2.62 0.81
N LEU A 84 -12.74 -1.49 0.17
CA LEU A 84 -11.94 -1.43 -1.05
C LEU A 84 -10.47 -1.75 -0.74
N VAL A 85 -9.93 -1.25 0.38
CA VAL A 85 -8.57 -1.60 0.83
C VAL A 85 -8.43 -3.11 0.97
N LYS A 86 -9.38 -3.76 1.67
CA LYS A 86 -9.36 -5.22 1.90
C LYS A 86 -9.41 -6.01 0.59
N ALA A 87 -10.26 -5.58 -0.34
CA ALA A 87 -10.40 -6.20 -1.65
C ALA A 87 -9.10 -6.09 -2.47
N LYS A 88 -8.52 -4.89 -2.56
CA LYS A 88 -7.29 -4.64 -3.33
C LYS A 88 -6.06 -5.29 -2.73
N MET A 89 -5.95 -5.38 -1.40
CA MET A 89 -4.93 -6.21 -0.75
C MET A 89 -5.08 -7.70 -1.11
N GLN A 90 -6.32 -8.20 -1.18
CA GLN A 90 -6.56 -9.59 -1.59
C GLN A 90 -6.19 -9.84 -3.05
N GLU A 91 -6.48 -8.90 -3.96
CA GLU A 91 -6.06 -9.00 -5.36
C GLU A 91 -4.52 -9.09 -5.48
N LEU A 92 -3.79 -8.26 -4.73
CA LEU A 92 -2.32 -8.30 -4.70
C LEU A 92 -1.77 -9.62 -4.16
N ILE A 93 -2.40 -10.18 -3.12
CA ILE A 93 -2.06 -11.51 -2.61
C ILE A 93 -2.32 -12.59 -3.67
N ASN A 94 -3.43 -12.49 -4.40
CA ASN A 94 -3.80 -13.48 -5.42
C ASN A 94 -2.80 -13.52 -6.59
N ILE A 95 -2.14 -12.41 -6.89
CA ILE A 95 -1.06 -12.36 -7.90
C ILE A 95 0.35 -12.57 -7.31
N ASN A 96 0.43 -13.04 -6.06
CA ASN A 96 1.68 -13.33 -5.34
C ASN A 96 2.58 -12.11 -5.06
N CYS A 97 2.00 -10.93 -4.83
CA CYS A 97 2.77 -9.85 -4.22
C CYS A 97 3.04 -10.20 -2.75
N PHE A 98 4.32 -10.27 -2.37
CA PHE A 98 4.73 -10.68 -1.03
C PHE A 98 4.88 -9.51 -0.06
N ILE A 99 5.45 -8.41 -0.54
CA ILE A 99 5.79 -7.24 0.27
C ILE A 99 5.07 -6.03 -0.30
N CYS A 100 5.47 -5.55 -1.48
CA CYS A 100 4.91 -4.34 -2.07
C CYS A 100 4.09 -4.63 -3.31
N GLY A 101 3.26 -3.65 -3.68
CA GLY A 101 2.49 -3.69 -4.91
C GLY A 101 1.43 -2.61 -4.94
N SER A 102 0.90 -2.41 -6.13
CA SER A 102 -0.11 -1.40 -6.42
C SER A 102 -1.27 -2.04 -7.17
N ALA A 103 -2.49 -1.76 -6.73
CA ALA A 103 -3.72 -2.27 -7.31
C ALA A 103 -4.68 -1.10 -7.63
N PRO A 104 -5.20 -1.01 -8.86
CA PRO A 104 -6.15 0.03 -9.23
C PRO A 104 -7.43 0.02 -8.38
N THR A 105 -7.99 1.18 -8.06
CA THR A 105 -9.21 1.29 -7.25
C THR A 105 -10.50 1.17 -8.04
N GLU A 106 -10.52 1.61 -9.30
CA GLU A 106 -11.74 1.73 -10.12
C GLU A 106 -11.54 1.10 -11.50
N ASP A 107 -10.63 1.67 -12.30
CA ASP A 107 -10.29 1.19 -13.64
C ASP A 107 -9.21 0.09 -13.57
N ALA A 108 -8.84 -0.50 -14.71
CA ALA A 108 -7.67 -1.37 -14.80
C ALA A 108 -6.33 -0.60 -14.78
N ASP A 109 -6.33 0.68 -14.39
CA ASP A 109 -5.17 1.56 -14.33
C ASP A 109 -4.90 2.11 -12.94
N THR A 110 -3.67 2.01 -12.45
CA THR A 110 -3.27 2.68 -11.21
C THR A 110 -3.23 4.20 -11.35
N THR A 111 -3.13 4.78 -12.55
CA THR A 111 -2.94 6.23 -12.70
C THR A 111 -4.16 7.10 -12.35
N HIS A 112 -5.34 6.49 -12.19
CA HIS A 112 -6.59 7.18 -11.82
C HIS A 112 -7.11 6.78 -10.42
N GLY A 113 -6.24 6.17 -9.63
CA GLY A 113 -6.58 5.68 -8.30
C GLY A 113 -5.95 4.32 -8.07
N ALA A 114 -5.13 4.22 -7.03
CA ALA A 114 -4.48 2.98 -6.65
C ALA A 114 -4.47 2.83 -5.13
N LEU A 115 -4.63 1.59 -4.66
CA LEU A 115 -4.11 1.18 -3.38
C LEU A 115 -2.64 0.79 -3.57
N THR A 116 -1.75 1.49 -2.91
CA THR A 116 -0.31 1.26 -2.96
C THR A 116 0.18 0.72 -1.63
N ILE A 117 0.94 -0.37 -1.64
CA ILE A 117 1.70 -0.89 -0.50
C ILE A 117 3.17 -0.69 -0.79
N ASN A 118 3.83 0.20 -0.04
CA ASN A 118 5.23 0.57 -0.27
C ASN A 118 5.94 1.00 1.01
N TYR A 119 7.27 1.03 1.00
CA TYR A 119 8.08 1.56 2.11
C TYR A 119 7.99 3.08 2.17
N VAL A 120 7.88 3.58 3.39
CA VAL A 120 7.86 5.02 3.71
C VAL A 120 8.92 5.28 4.77
N THR A 121 9.83 6.23 4.50
CA THR A 121 10.95 6.58 5.38
C THR A 121 10.58 7.64 6.42
N GLU A 122 9.46 8.34 6.26
CA GLU A 122 8.93 9.31 7.22
C GLU A 122 7.71 8.75 7.96
N ALA A 123 7.85 7.56 8.53
CA ALA A 123 6.72 6.85 9.10
C ALA A 123 6.30 7.34 10.50
N HIS A 124 6.85 8.48 10.96
CA HIS A 124 6.56 9.11 12.25
C HIS A 124 5.07 9.45 12.47
N LYS A 125 4.22 9.34 11.44
CA LYS A 125 2.77 9.58 11.55
C LYS A 125 1.95 8.36 12.00
N CYS A 126 2.48 7.15 11.90
CA CYS A 126 1.91 5.99 12.60
C CYS A 126 2.56 5.96 13.98
N ARG A 127 1.94 6.68 14.92
CA ARG A 127 2.52 7.40 16.07
C ARG A 127 3.49 6.66 17.02
N ASP A 128 3.83 5.38 16.86
CA ASP A 128 4.68 4.64 17.81
C ASP A 128 5.69 3.66 17.17
N GLY A 129 5.90 3.67 15.85
CA GLY A 129 6.81 2.68 15.24
C GLY A 129 6.35 1.22 15.42
N LYS A 130 5.05 1.01 15.61
CA LYS A 130 4.40 -0.29 15.77
C LYS A 130 3.67 -0.68 14.48
N SER A 131 3.72 -1.96 14.13
CA SER A 131 2.86 -2.52 13.07
C SER A 131 1.39 -2.43 13.49
N GLY A 132 0.51 -1.93 12.60
CA GLY A 132 -0.92 -1.80 12.84
C GLY A 132 -1.62 -0.79 11.93
N VAL A 133 -2.92 -0.61 12.19
CA VAL A 133 -3.77 0.41 11.53
C VAL A 133 -3.37 1.78 12.07
N CYS A 134 -3.13 2.73 11.18
CA CYS A 134 -2.82 4.10 11.57
C CYS A 134 -4.15 4.85 11.67
N ILE A 135 -4.47 5.34 12.87
CA ILE A 135 -5.67 6.12 13.11
C ILE A 135 -5.18 7.54 13.41
N SER A 136 -5.46 8.49 12.52
CA SER A 136 -5.23 9.92 12.77
C SER A 136 -6.35 10.52 13.60
#